data_AF-A0A8J5GCE4-F1
#
_entry.id   AF-A0A8J5GCE4-F1
#
_cell.length_a   1.000
_cell.length_b   1.000
_cell.length_c   1.000
_cell.angle_alpha   90.00
_cell.angle_beta   90.00
_cell.angle_gamma   90.00
#
_symmetry.space_group_name_H-M   'P 1'
#
loop_
_entity.id
_entity.type
_entity.pdbx_description
1 polymer ?
#
loop_
_entity_poly.entity_id
_entity_poly.type
_entity_poly.pdbx_seq_one_letter_code
_entity_poly.pdbx_strand_id
1 'polypeptide(L)'
;MRRRPGIAGLQSAAASRNDIRKNPVFRSQFHEMCSKVGVDPLASNKGFWAELLGIGDFYYELGVQIVDICLSTRSHNGGLINLQELCDLLCQRRKGARESVSEDDCLRAISKLKVLGSGFEVISVGKKKLVRSVPTELNKDHNEILEVAQAHGYVTIEELEKRLSWSSGRAIDALETLLKEGLAMIDDGHKDGKRRYWFPCVASIFSASGSDGFKP
;
A
#
# COMPACT_ATOMS: atom_id res chain seq x y z
N MET A 1 28.34 -13.48 19.13
CA MET A 1 27.58 -12.63 20.07
C MET A 1 27.75 -11.17 19.64
N ARG A 2 26.80 -10.57 18.90
CA ARG A 2 26.90 -9.15 18.49
C ARG A 2 26.44 -8.28 19.67
N ARG A 3 27.30 -7.37 20.15
CA ARG A 3 26.95 -6.41 21.22
C ARG A 3 25.72 -5.61 20.79
N ARG A 4 24.72 -5.49 21.67
CA ARG A 4 23.56 -4.60 21.44
C ARG A 4 24.09 -3.16 21.36
N PRO A 5 23.77 -2.38 20.32
CA PRO A 5 24.16 -0.98 20.28
C PRO A 5 23.47 -0.25 21.44
N GLY A 6 24.25 0.39 22.32
CA GLY A 6 23.73 1.26 23.39
C GLY A 6 23.35 2.64 22.85
N ILE A 7 22.82 3.51 23.72
CA ILE A 7 22.41 4.90 23.38
C ILE A 7 23.54 5.69 22.70
N ALA A 8 24.80 5.47 23.09
CA ALA A 8 25.96 6.09 22.45
C ALA A 8 26.12 5.70 20.96
N GLY A 9 25.78 4.47 20.59
CA GLY A 9 25.80 4.02 19.18
C GLY A 9 24.71 4.68 18.34
N LEU A 10 23.57 5.02 18.94
CA LEU A 10 22.50 5.77 18.28
C LEU A 10 22.88 7.25 18.07
N GLN A 11 23.62 7.86 19.02
CA GLN A 11 24.14 9.22 18.86
C GLN A 11 25.15 9.32 17.72
N SER A 12 26.04 8.34 17.57
CA SER A 12 26.99 8.30 16.44
C SER A 12 26.29 8.07 15.10
N ALA A 13 25.26 7.22 15.05
CA ALA A 13 24.45 7.04 13.83
C ALA A 13 23.71 8.34 13.45
N ALA A 14 23.24 9.08 14.45
CA ALA A 14 22.58 10.36 14.24
C ALA A 14 23.52 11.46 13.69
N ALA A 15 24.83 11.35 13.91
CA ALA A 15 25.81 12.25 13.30
C ALA A 15 25.85 12.13 11.76
N SER A 16 25.44 10.99 11.20
CA SER A 16 25.25 10.76 9.76
C SER A 16 23.84 11.15 9.28
N ARG A 17 23.28 12.25 9.81
CA ARG A 17 21.93 12.74 9.52
C ARG A 17 21.59 12.78 8.02
N ASN A 18 22.51 13.30 7.21
CA ASN A 18 22.29 13.46 5.77
C ASN A 18 22.19 12.11 5.04
N ASP A 19 22.92 11.10 5.51
CA ASP A 19 22.91 9.75 4.93
C ASP A 19 21.62 9.02 5.30
N ILE A 20 21.19 9.15 6.56
CA ILE A 20 19.86 8.70 7.00
C ILE A 20 18.80 9.37 6.11
N ARG A 21 18.81 10.69 5.95
CA ARG A 21 17.75 11.36 5.18
C ARG A 21 17.69 10.91 3.71
N LYS A 22 18.84 10.72 3.06
CA LYS A 22 18.92 10.45 1.61
C LYS A 22 18.85 8.97 1.23
N ASN A 23 19.24 8.06 2.11
CA ASN A 23 19.38 6.65 1.78
C ASN A 23 18.38 5.78 2.56
N PRO A 24 17.41 5.13 1.88
CA PRO A 24 16.39 4.32 2.53
C PRO A 24 16.98 3.12 3.30
N VAL A 25 18.12 2.57 2.85
CA VAL A 25 18.81 1.48 3.56
C VAL A 25 19.31 1.97 4.92
N PHE A 26 19.91 3.16 4.97
CA PHE A 26 20.37 3.76 6.23
C PHE A 26 19.19 4.15 7.14
N ARG A 27 18.08 4.64 6.58
CA ARG A 27 16.85 4.87 7.39
C ARG A 27 16.36 3.60 8.04
N SER A 28 16.23 2.53 7.28
CA SER A 28 15.74 1.24 7.79
C SER A 28 16.66 0.68 8.88
N GLN A 29 17.97 0.72 8.66
CA GLN A 29 18.97 0.31 9.66
C GLN A 29 18.90 1.16 10.93
N PHE A 30 18.76 2.48 10.80
CA PHE A 30 18.62 3.39 11.94
C PHE A 30 17.37 3.04 12.76
N HIS A 31 16.23 2.83 12.10
CA HIS A 31 15.00 2.40 12.76
C HIS A 31 15.16 1.05 13.47
N GLU A 32 15.84 0.08 12.85
CA GLU A 32 16.13 -1.21 13.47
C GLU A 32 16.99 -1.05 14.74
N MET A 33 17.98 -0.15 14.69
CA MET A 33 18.79 0.18 15.87
C MET A 33 17.93 0.80 16.99
N CYS A 34 17.06 1.76 16.68
CA CYS A 34 16.17 2.38 17.67
C CYS A 34 15.23 1.35 18.31
N SER A 35 14.62 0.49 17.50
CA SER A 35 13.71 -0.56 17.98
C SER A 35 14.40 -1.54 18.92
N LYS A 36 15.65 -1.95 18.63
CA LYS A 36 16.45 -2.83 19.51
C LYS A 36 16.75 -2.21 20.89
N VAL A 37 16.77 -0.88 20.97
CA VAL A 37 16.96 -0.12 22.22
C VAL A 37 15.63 0.19 22.91
N GLY A 38 14.49 -0.06 22.25
CA GLY A 38 13.16 0.22 22.79
C GLY A 38 12.71 1.67 22.60
N VAL A 39 13.28 2.38 21.61
CA VAL A 39 12.93 3.77 21.30
C VAL A 39 12.25 3.84 19.95
N ASP A 40 11.10 4.53 19.86
CA ASP A 40 10.49 4.91 18.58
C ASP A 40 10.94 6.32 18.19
N PRO A 41 11.80 6.48 17.16
CA PRO A 41 12.30 7.79 16.75
C PRO A 41 11.20 8.68 16.12
N LEU A 42 10.00 8.12 15.88
CA LEU A 42 8.86 8.82 15.29
C LEU A 42 7.71 9.03 16.29
N ALA A 43 7.92 8.78 17.59
CA ALA A 43 6.85 8.92 18.58
C ALA A 43 6.45 10.38 18.85
N SER A 44 7.34 11.35 18.62
CA SER A 44 7.07 12.76 18.90
C SER A 44 7.85 13.70 18.00
N ASN A 45 7.19 14.76 17.53
CA ASN A 45 7.79 15.84 16.74
C ASN A 45 8.58 16.83 17.60
N LYS A 46 8.40 16.74 18.91
CA LYS A 46 9.21 17.45 19.92
C LYS A 46 10.24 16.53 20.57
N GLY A 47 10.37 15.31 20.07
CA GLY A 47 11.36 14.35 20.55
C GLY A 47 12.75 14.73 20.07
N PHE A 48 13.76 14.39 20.88
CA PHE A 48 15.17 14.58 20.57
C PHE A 48 15.55 14.14 19.13
N TRP A 49 14.95 13.05 18.64
CA TRP A 49 15.21 12.51 17.31
C TRP A 49 14.59 13.32 16.16
N ALA A 50 13.42 13.94 16.37
CA ALA A 50 12.79 14.77 15.35
C ALA A 50 13.60 16.04 15.10
N GLU A 51 14.04 16.72 16.16
CA GLU A 51 14.88 17.93 16.06
C GLU A 51 16.29 17.61 15.55
N LEU A 52 16.88 16.50 16.00
CA LEU A 52 18.24 16.13 15.60
C LEU A 52 18.32 15.61 14.16
N LEU A 53 17.32 14.85 13.69
CA LEU A 53 17.38 14.13 12.41
C LEU A 53 16.44 14.64 11.33
N GLY A 54 15.40 15.41 11.67
CA GLY A 54 14.33 15.79 10.74
C GLY A 54 13.53 14.59 10.21
N ILE A 55 13.68 13.42 10.84
CA ILE A 55 13.08 12.17 10.37
C ILE A 55 11.56 12.17 10.57
N GLY A 56 11.07 12.87 11.60
CA GLY A 56 9.64 13.08 11.82
C GLY A 56 9.00 13.78 10.62
N ASP A 57 9.50 14.97 10.27
CA ASP A 57 8.98 15.80 9.17
C ASP A 57 8.91 15.03 7.84
N PHE A 58 9.95 14.24 7.54
CA PHE A 58 9.96 13.36 6.36
C PHE A 58 8.77 12.40 6.32
N TYR A 59 8.46 11.73 7.44
CA TYR A 59 7.35 10.77 7.49
C TYR A 59 5.96 11.44 7.54
N TYR A 60 5.85 12.66 8.08
CA TYR A 60 4.59 13.44 7.96
C TYR A 60 4.35 13.90 6.54
N GLU A 61 5.36 14.46 5.88
CA GLU A 61 5.28 14.86 4.47
C GLU A 61 4.89 13.65 3.61
N LEU A 62 5.55 12.50 3.83
CA LEU A 62 5.22 11.27 3.15
C LEU A 62 3.79 10.79 3.44
N GLY A 63 3.34 10.92 4.69
CA GLY A 63 1.96 10.62 5.09
C GLY A 63 0.94 11.49 4.36
N VAL A 64 1.17 12.80 4.25
CA VAL A 64 0.30 13.72 3.48
C VAL A 64 0.26 13.33 2.00
N GLN A 65 1.40 12.99 1.41
CA GLN A 65 1.46 12.53 0.01
C GLN A 65 0.71 11.22 -0.22
N ILE A 66 0.78 10.28 0.73
CA ILE A 66 0.02 9.02 0.70
C ILE A 66 -1.49 9.32 0.74
N VAL A 67 -1.93 10.18 1.66
CA VAL A 67 -3.34 10.57 1.77
C VAL A 67 -3.84 11.17 0.45
N ASP A 68 -3.07 12.09 -0.14
CA ASP A 68 -3.45 12.72 -1.40
C ASP A 68 -3.48 11.74 -2.59
N ILE A 69 -2.54 10.78 -2.67
CA ILE A 69 -2.63 9.70 -3.67
C ILE A 69 -3.90 8.89 -3.48
N CYS A 70 -4.18 8.45 -2.26
CA CYS A 70 -5.38 7.66 -1.97
C CYS A 70 -6.67 8.43 -2.29
N LEU A 71 -6.74 9.73 -1.98
CA LEU A 71 -7.88 10.57 -2.37
C LEU A 71 -8.01 10.69 -3.89
N SER A 72 -6.91 10.94 -4.61
CA SER A 72 -6.92 11.11 -6.06
C SER A 72 -7.25 9.83 -6.85
N THR A 73 -6.92 8.66 -6.29
CA THR A 73 -7.14 7.36 -6.94
C THR A 73 -8.45 6.69 -6.51
N ARG A 74 -9.11 7.19 -5.47
CA ARG A 74 -10.32 6.58 -4.88
C ARG A 74 -11.43 6.32 -5.89
N SER A 75 -11.69 7.25 -6.81
CA SER A 75 -12.73 7.08 -7.82
C SER A 75 -12.47 5.91 -8.78
N HIS A 76 -11.21 5.49 -8.89
CA HIS A 76 -10.79 4.42 -9.79
C HIS A 76 -10.64 3.08 -9.06
N ASN A 77 -10.25 3.06 -7.79
CA ASN A 77 -9.92 1.82 -7.07
C ASN A 77 -10.76 1.57 -5.80
N GLY A 78 -11.77 2.41 -5.56
CA GLY A 78 -12.67 2.33 -4.41
C GLY A 78 -11.98 2.51 -3.06
N GLY A 79 -10.73 2.98 -3.03
CA GLY A 79 -9.95 3.21 -1.82
C GLY A 79 -9.10 2.01 -1.37
N LEU A 80 -8.93 0.99 -2.22
CA LEU A 80 -7.90 -0.04 -2.07
C LEU A 80 -6.82 0.15 -3.15
N ILE A 81 -5.56 0.26 -2.75
CA ILE A 81 -4.43 0.37 -3.68
C ILE A 81 -3.34 -0.63 -3.35
N ASN A 82 -2.65 -1.16 -4.36
CA ASN A 82 -1.49 -2.00 -4.12
C ASN A 82 -0.36 -1.18 -3.46
N LEU A 83 0.33 -1.75 -2.46
CA LEU A 83 1.40 -1.02 -1.78
C LEU A 83 2.57 -0.68 -2.72
N GLN A 84 2.93 -1.57 -3.64
CA GLN A 84 3.98 -1.30 -4.62
C GLN A 84 3.58 -0.16 -5.56
N GLU A 85 2.33 -0.17 -6.03
CA GLU A 85 1.79 0.90 -6.87
C GLU A 85 1.77 2.26 -6.14
N LEU A 86 1.36 2.27 -4.86
CA LEU A 86 1.45 3.46 -4.02
C LEU A 86 2.90 3.96 -3.93
N CYS A 87 3.88 3.05 -3.75
CA CYS A 87 5.30 3.41 -3.74
C CYS A 87 5.74 4.01 -5.08
N ASP A 88 5.29 3.44 -6.20
CA ASP A 88 5.64 3.91 -7.54
C ASP A 88 5.05 5.31 -7.79
N LEU A 89 3.79 5.55 -7.41
CA LEU A 89 3.14 6.86 -7.50
C LEU A 89 3.83 7.91 -6.61
N LEU A 90 4.26 7.53 -5.40
CA LEU A 90 5.06 8.39 -4.53
C LEU A 90 6.40 8.75 -5.15
N CYS A 91 7.13 7.75 -5.65
CA CYS A 91 8.39 7.95 -6.35
C CYS A 91 8.23 8.86 -7.58
N GLN A 92 7.11 8.73 -8.31
CA GLN A 92 6.79 9.59 -9.45
C GLN A 92 6.53 11.03 -9.05
N ARG A 93 5.73 11.27 -7.99
CA ARG A 93 5.49 12.62 -7.46
C ARG A 93 6.76 13.28 -6.92
N ARG A 94 7.69 12.47 -6.42
CA ARG A 94 8.99 12.92 -5.90
C ARG A 94 10.10 12.87 -6.94
N LYS A 95 9.80 12.78 -8.25
CA LYS A 95 10.81 12.89 -9.31
C LYS A 95 11.55 14.22 -9.20
N GLY A 96 12.84 14.17 -8.84
CA GLY A 96 13.68 15.34 -8.57
C GLY A 96 13.93 15.63 -7.08
N ALA A 97 13.22 14.96 -6.17
CA ALA A 97 13.56 14.98 -4.76
C ALA A 97 14.88 14.24 -4.51
N ARG A 98 15.66 14.75 -3.56
CA ARG A 98 16.96 14.17 -3.19
C ARG A 98 16.86 12.88 -2.37
N GLU A 99 15.64 12.52 -1.96
CA GLU A 99 15.34 11.49 -0.97
C GLU A 99 14.47 10.44 -1.65
N SER A 100 15.07 9.27 -1.96
CA SER A 100 14.31 8.15 -2.48
C SER A 100 13.39 7.59 -1.40
N VAL A 101 12.29 6.94 -1.79
CA VAL A 101 11.30 6.34 -0.88
C VAL A 101 11.32 4.81 -1.08
N SER A 102 11.29 4.07 0.02
CA SER A 102 11.17 2.60 0.01
C SER A 102 9.80 2.13 0.53
N GLU A 103 9.48 0.86 0.32
CA GLU A 103 8.27 0.24 0.89
C GLU A 103 8.21 0.36 2.42
N ASP A 104 9.36 0.19 3.11
CA ASP A 104 9.44 0.36 4.57
C ASP A 104 9.08 1.79 4.99
N ASP A 105 9.47 2.79 4.19
CA ASP A 105 9.11 4.17 4.48
C ASP A 105 7.60 4.41 4.36
N CYS A 106 6.97 3.82 3.35
CA CYS A 106 5.52 3.88 3.15
C CYS A 106 4.77 3.21 4.30
N LEU A 107 5.20 2.02 4.72
CA LEU A 107 4.61 1.30 5.85
C LEU A 107 4.70 2.11 7.15
N ARG A 108 5.85 2.74 7.42
CA ARG A 108 6.04 3.62 8.58
C ARG A 108 5.14 4.84 8.50
N ALA A 109 5.08 5.52 7.35
CA ALA A 109 4.19 6.67 7.17
C ALA A 109 2.72 6.28 7.40
N ILE A 110 2.24 5.17 6.82
CA ILE A 110 0.87 4.67 7.03
C ILE A 110 0.62 4.34 8.49
N SER A 111 1.59 3.72 9.18
CA SER A 111 1.45 3.43 10.62
C SER A 111 1.20 4.69 11.45
N LYS A 112 1.75 5.84 11.03
CA LYS A 112 1.57 7.13 11.70
C LYS A 112 0.22 7.76 11.37
N LEU A 113 -0.36 7.48 10.21
CA LEU A 113 -1.71 7.92 9.86
C LEU A 113 -2.80 7.29 10.74
N LYS A 114 -2.52 6.15 11.41
CA LYS A 114 -3.46 5.51 12.35
C LYS A 114 -3.91 6.42 13.50
N VAL A 115 -3.12 7.43 13.86
CA VAL A 115 -3.51 8.41 14.90
C VAL A 115 -4.69 9.30 14.47
N LEU A 116 -4.97 9.39 13.17
CA LEU A 116 -6.11 10.11 12.60
C LEU A 116 -7.39 9.28 12.61
N GLY A 117 -7.33 8.02 13.05
CA GLY A 117 -8.44 7.07 13.09
C GLY A 117 -8.18 5.81 12.26
N SER A 118 -9.22 5.00 12.05
CA SER A 118 -9.16 3.72 11.32
C SER A 118 -9.19 3.86 9.79
N GLY A 119 -8.95 5.05 9.25
CA GLY A 119 -9.07 5.33 7.81
C GLY A 119 -7.96 4.75 6.95
N PHE A 120 -6.76 4.50 7.52
CA PHE A 120 -5.61 3.98 6.77
C PHE A 120 -5.06 2.70 7.40
N GLU A 121 -5.05 1.63 6.61
CA GLU A 121 -4.55 0.34 7.05
C GLU A 121 -3.86 -0.41 5.92
N VAL A 122 -2.85 -1.21 6.26
CA VAL A 122 -2.23 -2.17 5.35
C VAL A 122 -2.82 -3.54 5.65
N ILE A 123 -3.46 -4.13 4.64
CA ILE A 123 -4.00 -5.49 4.70
C ILE A 123 -3.20 -6.40 3.77
N SER A 124 -3.11 -7.67 4.13
CA SER A 124 -2.48 -8.70 3.29
C SER A 124 -3.57 -9.54 2.62
N VAL A 125 -3.51 -9.62 1.30
CA VAL A 125 -4.38 -10.48 0.49
C VAL A 125 -3.48 -11.35 -0.38
N GLY A 126 -3.55 -12.67 -0.24
CA GLY A 126 -2.63 -13.59 -0.92
C GLY A 126 -1.17 -13.18 -0.72
N LYS A 127 -0.49 -12.87 -1.84
CA LYS A 127 0.94 -12.46 -1.85
C LYS A 127 1.15 -10.95 -1.88
N LYS A 128 0.08 -10.15 -1.93
CA LYS A 128 0.12 -8.70 -2.10
C LYS A 128 -0.28 -7.99 -0.80
N LYS A 129 0.39 -6.87 -0.52
CA LYS A 129 -0.04 -5.91 0.49
C LYS A 129 -0.88 -4.84 -0.19
N LEU A 130 -2.05 -4.55 0.36
CA LEU A 130 -2.94 -3.50 -0.10
C LEU A 130 -3.06 -2.44 0.99
N VAL A 131 -3.17 -1.18 0.58
CA VAL A 131 -3.46 -0.06 1.45
C VAL A 131 -4.93 0.28 1.31
N ARG A 132 -5.66 0.17 2.41
CA ARG A 132 -7.06 0.57 2.55
C ARG A 132 -7.09 1.99 3.10
N SER A 133 -7.78 2.88 2.39
CA SER A 133 -7.89 4.32 2.70
C SER A 133 -9.32 4.76 3.04
N VAL A 134 -10.27 3.83 2.98
CA VAL A 134 -11.68 4.04 3.33
C VAL A 134 -12.18 2.87 4.19
N PRO A 135 -13.14 3.09 5.11
CA PRO A 135 -13.75 2.01 5.86
C PRO A 135 -14.58 1.11 4.93
N THR A 136 -13.99 0.01 4.47
CA THR A 136 -14.69 -1.03 3.69
C THR A 136 -14.59 -2.36 4.41
N GLU A 137 -15.71 -3.05 4.57
CA GLU A 137 -15.79 -4.35 5.23
C GLU A 137 -15.45 -5.48 4.24
N LEU A 138 -14.21 -5.95 4.30
CA LEU A 138 -13.77 -7.13 3.56
C LEU A 138 -13.90 -8.36 4.45
N ASN A 139 -14.79 -9.28 4.07
CA ASN A 139 -14.91 -10.57 4.71
C ASN A 139 -13.97 -11.60 4.03
N LYS A 140 -14.05 -12.86 4.47
CA LYS A 140 -13.23 -13.95 3.92
C LYS A 140 -13.46 -14.14 2.42
N ASP A 141 -14.70 -14.06 1.97
CA ASP A 141 -15.08 -14.27 0.57
C ASP A 141 -14.49 -13.18 -0.34
N HIS A 142 -14.58 -11.92 0.09
CA HIS A 142 -13.96 -10.79 -0.61
C HIS A 142 -12.44 -10.97 -0.73
N ASN A 143 -11.78 -11.42 0.34
CA ASN A 143 -10.34 -11.68 0.31
C ASN A 143 -9.96 -12.83 -0.63
N GLU A 144 -10.74 -13.92 -0.66
CA GLU A 144 -10.51 -15.04 -1.59
C GLU A 144 -10.68 -14.60 -3.06
N ILE A 145 -11.69 -13.78 -3.37
CA ILE A 145 -11.87 -13.21 -4.71
C ILE A 145 -10.67 -12.34 -5.10
N LEU A 146 -10.27 -11.41 -4.24
CA LEU A 146 -9.13 -10.53 -4.49
C LEU A 146 -7.81 -11.31 -4.63
N GLU A 147 -7.67 -12.45 -3.94
CA GLU A 147 -6.53 -13.36 -4.10
C GLU A 147 -6.54 -14.08 -5.45
N VAL A 148 -7.69 -14.61 -5.88
CA VAL A 148 -7.87 -15.23 -7.20
C VAL A 148 -7.55 -14.23 -8.32
N ALA A 149 -8.03 -12.99 -8.17
CA ALA A 149 -7.85 -11.90 -9.11
C ALA A 149 -6.37 -11.51 -9.31
N GLN A 150 -5.44 -11.86 -8.41
CA GLN A 150 -4.03 -11.48 -8.54
C GLN A 150 -3.35 -12.09 -9.76
N ALA A 151 -3.92 -13.16 -10.34
CA ALA A 151 -3.37 -13.81 -11.52
C ALA A 151 -3.50 -12.94 -12.79
N HIS A 152 -4.67 -12.31 -13.00
CA HIS A 152 -4.99 -11.61 -14.25
C HIS A 152 -5.51 -10.18 -14.05
N GLY A 153 -5.81 -9.77 -12.82
CA GLY A 153 -6.47 -8.50 -12.50
C GLY A 153 -8.00 -8.56 -12.49
N TYR A 154 -8.59 -9.69 -12.89
CA TYR A 154 -10.03 -9.92 -12.90
C TYR A 154 -10.37 -11.35 -12.49
N VAL A 155 -11.66 -11.62 -12.26
CA VAL A 155 -12.22 -12.98 -12.12
C VAL A 155 -13.47 -13.15 -12.98
N THR A 156 -13.86 -14.40 -13.24
CA THR A 156 -15.20 -14.75 -13.74
C THR A 156 -15.92 -15.65 -12.73
N ILE A 157 -17.24 -15.75 -12.83
CA ILE A 157 -18.03 -16.64 -11.95
C ILE A 157 -17.56 -18.09 -12.13
N GLU A 158 -17.32 -18.55 -13.35
CA GLU A 158 -16.88 -19.93 -13.61
C GLU A 158 -15.48 -20.21 -13.03
N GLU A 159 -14.62 -19.20 -12.92
CA GLU A 159 -13.33 -19.36 -12.26
C GLU A 159 -13.50 -19.54 -10.75
N LEU A 160 -14.36 -18.75 -10.11
CA LEU A 160 -14.63 -18.87 -8.67
C LEU A 160 -15.28 -20.21 -8.34
N GLU A 161 -16.24 -20.67 -9.14
CA GLU A 161 -16.86 -21.99 -9.00
C GLU A 161 -15.82 -23.11 -9.09
N LYS A 162 -14.91 -23.04 -10.07
CA LYS A 162 -13.91 -24.11 -10.28
C LYS A 162 -12.79 -24.09 -9.25
N ARG A 163 -12.27 -22.91 -8.90
CA ARG A 163 -11.08 -22.77 -8.03
C ARG A 163 -11.43 -22.84 -6.55
N LEU A 164 -12.59 -22.32 -6.17
CA LEU A 164 -13.01 -22.23 -4.76
C LEU A 164 -14.14 -23.22 -4.42
N SER A 165 -14.67 -23.96 -5.41
CA SER A 165 -15.83 -24.84 -5.22
C SER A 165 -17.06 -24.10 -4.69
N TRP A 166 -17.24 -22.85 -5.09
CA TRP A 166 -18.38 -22.02 -4.69
C TRP A 166 -19.61 -22.28 -5.55
N SER A 167 -20.79 -21.96 -5.01
CA SER A 167 -22.01 -21.86 -5.81
C SER A 167 -22.06 -20.52 -6.57
N SER A 168 -22.77 -20.48 -7.70
CA SER A 168 -22.94 -19.26 -8.49
C SER A 168 -23.56 -18.14 -7.66
N GLY A 169 -24.58 -18.45 -6.83
CA GLY A 169 -25.23 -17.46 -5.96
C GLY A 169 -24.26 -16.80 -4.99
N ARG A 170 -23.42 -17.59 -4.30
CA ARG A 170 -22.40 -17.05 -3.38
C ARG A 170 -21.39 -16.15 -4.10
N ALA A 171 -20.93 -16.58 -5.28
CA ALA A 171 -20.00 -15.79 -6.09
C ALA A 171 -20.63 -14.46 -6.55
N ILE A 172 -21.89 -14.49 -6.99
CA ILE A 172 -22.63 -13.29 -7.41
C ILE A 172 -22.80 -12.33 -6.23
N ASP A 173 -23.30 -12.79 -5.08
CA ASP A 173 -23.54 -11.94 -3.91
C ASP A 173 -22.25 -11.21 -3.43
N ALA A 174 -21.13 -11.94 -3.41
CA ALA A 174 -19.84 -11.39 -3.03
C ALA A 174 -19.32 -10.37 -4.07
N LEU A 175 -19.47 -10.66 -5.36
CA LEU A 175 -19.07 -9.75 -6.44
C LEU A 175 -19.94 -8.49 -6.50
N GLU A 176 -21.25 -8.62 -6.30
CA GLU A 176 -22.17 -7.48 -6.22
C GLU A 176 -21.83 -6.55 -5.05
N THR A 177 -21.43 -7.12 -3.91
CA THR A 177 -20.94 -6.33 -2.78
C THR A 177 -19.67 -5.56 -3.16
N LEU A 178 -18.70 -6.21 -3.80
CA LEU A 178 -17.46 -5.54 -4.25
C LEU A 178 -17.72 -4.46 -5.32
N LEU A 179 -18.71 -4.65 -6.20
CA LEU A 179 -19.16 -3.64 -7.16
C LEU A 179 -19.80 -2.44 -6.45
N LYS A 180 -20.68 -2.68 -5.47
CA LYS A 180 -21.36 -1.63 -4.71
C LYS A 180 -20.37 -0.79 -3.90
N GLU A 181 -19.32 -1.41 -3.37
CA GLU A 181 -18.22 -0.74 -2.68
C GLU A 181 -17.26 -0.01 -3.65
N GLY A 182 -17.44 -0.15 -4.96
CA GLY A 182 -16.58 0.47 -5.98
C GLY A 182 -15.18 -0.15 -6.09
N LEU A 183 -15.00 -1.37 -5.55
CA LEU A 183 -13.74 -2.11 -5.59
C LEU A 183 -13.57 -2.95 -6.86
N ALA A 184 -14.68 -3.18 -7.58
CA ALA A 184 -14.72 -3.94 -8.81
C ALA A 184 -15.37 -3.15 -9.95
N MET A 185 -15.07 -3.53 -11.19
CA MET A 185 -15.72 -3.02 -12.40
C MET A 185 -16.13 -4.18 -13.31
N ILE A 186 -17.24 -4.03 -14.03
CA ILE A 186 -17.70 -5.02 -15.01
C ILE A 186 -17.07 -4.74 -16.37
N ASP A 187 -16.60 -5.80 -17.02
CA ASP A 187 -16.17 -5.81 -18.42
C ASP A 187 -16.89 -6.94 -19.17
N ASP A 188 -17.77 -6.53 -20.09
CA ASP A 188 -18.51 -7.43 -21.00
C ASP A 188 -17.94 -7.37 -22.43
N GLY A 189 -16.86 -6.63 -22.67
CA GLY A 189 -16.33 -6.32 -24.00
C GLY A 189 -15.34 -7.34 -24.57
N HIS A 190 -14.98 -8.38 -23.80
CA HIS A 190 -13.98 -9.35 -24.23
C HIS A 190 -14.51 -10.30 -25.32
N LYS A 191 -13.62 -10.73 -26.22
CA LYS A 191 -13.92 -11.50 -27.45
C LYS A 191 -14.60 -12.86 -27.22
N ASP A 192 -14.49 -13.43 -26.03
CA ASP A 192 -15.10 -14.71 -25.65
C ASP A 192 -16.55 -14.55 -25.14
N GLY A 193 -17.06 -13.32 -25.06
CA GLY A 193 -18.42 -13.01 -24.58
C GLY A 193 -18.62 -13.25 -23.08
N LYS A 194 -17.54 -13.49 -22.31
CA LYS A 194 -17.62 -13.75 -20.87
C LYS A 194 -17.45 -12.46 -20.07
N ARG A 195 -18.39 -12.23 -19.16
CA ARG A 195 -18.32 -11.16 -18.16
C ARG A 195 -17.10 -11.34 -17.25
N ARG A 196 -16.29 -10.30 -17.12
CA ARG A 196 -15.16 -10.21 -16.20
C ARG A 196 -15.44 -9.15 -15.13
N TYR A 197 -15.02 -9.45 -13.92
CA TYR A 197 -15.03 -8.50 -12.80
C TYR A 197 -13.59 -8.08 -12.53
N TRP A 198 -13.24 -6.85 -12.92
CA TRP A 198 -11.90 -6.28 -12.82
C TRP A 198 -11.67 -5.60 -11.46
N PHE A 199 -10.48 -5.75 -10.91
CA PHE A 199 -10.08 -5.24 -9.61
C PHE A 199 -8.82 -4.36 -9.74
N PRO A 200 -8.98 -3.03 -9.78
CA PRO A 200 -7.87 -2.08 -9.90
C PRO A 200 -6.80 -2.23 -8.81
N CYS A 201 -7.18 -2.65 -7.60
CA CYS A 201 -6.23 -2.80 -6.49
C CYS A 201 -5.24 -3.97 -6.66
N VAL A 202 -5.50 -4.90 -7.58
CA VAL A 202 -4.63 -6.05 -7.88
C VAL A 202 -4.13 -6.07 -9.32
N ALA A 203 -4.84 -5.41 -10.25
CA ALA A 203 -4.37 -5.12 -11.58
C ALA A 203 -3.37 -3.96 -11.53
N SER A 204 -2.16 -4.13 -12.06
CA SER A 204 -1.25 -2.99 -12.16
C SER A 204 -1.77 -2.02 -13.23
N ILE A 205 -2.01 -0.76 -12.87
CA ILE A 205 -2.40 0.29 -13.83
C ILE A 205 -1.34 0.44 -14.94
N PHE A 206 -0.07 0.12 -14.66
CA PHE A 206 1.02 0.16 -15.65
C PHE A 206 1.07 -1.07 -16.58
N SER A 207 0.34 -2.14 -16.28
CA SER A 207 0.22 -3.31 -17.16
C SER A 207 -0.89 -3.14 -18.20
N ALA A 208 -1.85 -2.23 -17.96
CA ALA A 208 -2.96 -1.97 -18.88
C ALA A 208 -2.52 -1.24 -20.16
N SER A 209 -1.37 -0.57 -20.17
CA SER A 209 -0.82 0.10 -21.37
C SER A 209 -0.18 -0.85 -22.39
N GLY A 210 -0.23 -2.18 -22.17
CA GLY A 210 0.43 -3.18 -23.02
C GLY A 210 -0.46 -3.86 -24.07
N SER A 211 -1.79 -3.72 -24.02
CA SER A 211 -2.66 -4.38 -24.99
C SER A 211 -4.03 -3.72 -25.04
N ASP A 212 -4.40 -3.31 -26.26
CA ASP A 212 -5.67 -2.74 -26.70
C ASP A 212 -5.86 -1.25 -26.44
N GLY A 213 -5.58 -0.50 -27.51
CA GLY A 213 -5.75 0.95 -27.60
C GLY A 213 -7.21 1.36 -27.37
N PHE A 214 -7.42 2.06 -26.26
CA PHE A 214 -8.55 2.95 -26.10
C PHE A 214 -8.24 4.25 -26.86
N LYS A 215 -8.86 4.44 -28.02
CA LYS A 215 -9.03 5.78 -28.61
C LYS A 215 -10.45 6.26 -28.26
N PRO A 216 -10.62 7.57 -28.00
CA PRO A 216 -11.91 8.16 -27.61
C PRO A 216 -12.98 7.95 -28.68
#